data_AF-A0A933VMB6-F1
#
_entry.id   AF-A0A933VMB6-F1
#
_cell.length_a   1.000
_cell.length_b   1.000
_cell.length_c   1.000
_cell.angle_alpha   90.00
_cell.angle_beta   90.00
_cell.angle_gamma   90.00
#
_symmetry.space_group_name_H-M   'P 1'
#
loop_
_entity.id
_entity.type
_entity.pdbx_description
1 polymer ?
#
loop_
_entity_poly.entity_id
_entity_poly.type
_entity_poly.pdbx_seq_one_letter_code
_entity_poly.pdbx_strand_id
1 'polypeptide(L)'
;MSDEFRMTTGQAHELAMAFGRNGWTNADVKKMSEGDLLARLLPVIRGQADVKKPEIPTEMTVGGRVYEILSFLREEDNGFVRGDVMVSRAKELGANLGKEDCEFLLTHQDEIPPALRGKVVFVFPDLRRPGDREHVAYLHWDDGGWYRHWYWLSDDWDGYDRLLRRK
;
A
#
# COMPACT_ATOMS: atom_id res chain seq x y z
N MET A 1 22.68 40.31 -20.55
CA MET A 1 21.71 40.11 -19.46
C MET A 1 21.97 38.72 -18.91
N SER A 2 22.09 38.56 -17.59
CA SER A 2 22.31 37.23 -16.99
C SER A 2 21.00 36.45 -17.00
N ASP A 3 21.00 35.24 -17.57
CA ASP A 3 19.91 34.26 -17.49
C ASP A 3 19.76 33.66 -16.07
N GLU A 4 20.12 34.42 -15.04
CA GLU A 4 20.04 34.00 -13.64
C GLU A 4 18.58 34.11 -13.18
N PHE A 5 17.99 32.98 -12.81
CA PHE A 5 16.66 32.96 -12.20
C PHE A 5 16.67 33.75 -10.87
N ARG A 6 15.78 34.74 -10.76
CA ARG A 6 15.54 35.50 -9.53
C ARG A 6 14.04 35.54 -9.21
N MET A 7 13.67 35.00 -8.05
CA MET A 7 12.30 35.03 -7.56
C MET A 7 11.99 36.36 -6.90
N THR A 8 10.88 36.99 -7.30
CA THR A 8 10.37 38.22 -6.68
C THR A 8 9.59 37.93 -5.40
N THR A 9 9.40 38.96 -4.56
CA THR A 9 8.56 38.86 -3.36
C THR A 9 7.10 38.49 -3.69
N GLY A 10 6.58 38.98 -4.82
CA GLY A 10 5.23 38.64 -5.28
C GLY A 10 5.10 37.15 -5.61
N GLN A 11 6.04 36.59 -6.39
CA GLN A 11 6.07 35.17 -6.71
C GLN A 11 6.23 34.30 -5.46
N ALA A 12 7.04 34.73 -4.48
CA ALA A 12 7.18 34.01 -3.22
C ALA A 12 5.85 33.96 -2.44
N HIS A 13 5.10 35.07 -2.41
CA HIS A 13 3.79 35.12 -1.77
C HIS A 13 2.75 34.23 -2.48
N GLU A 14 2.70 34.27 -3.82
CA GLU A 14 1.81 33.42 -4.60
C GLU A 14 2.07 31.93 -4.36
N LEU A 15 3.35 31.54 -4.33
CA LEU A 15 3.77 30.16 -4.08
C LEU A 15 3.37 29.71 -2.67
N ALA A 16 3.56 30.57 -1.66
CA ALA A 16 3.14 30.29 -0.29
C ALA A 16 1.62 30.04 -0.19
N MET A 17 0.82 30.87 -0.86
CA MET A 17 -0.63 30.69 -0.90
C MET A 17 -1.03 29.42 -1.66
N ALA A 18 -0.33 29.06 -2.73
CA ALA A 18 -0.58 27.84 -3.49
C ALA A 18 -0.28 26.57 -2.68
N PHE A 19 0.82 26.54 -1.93
CA PHE A 19 1.14 25.42 -1.04
C PHE A 19 0.05 25.23 0.02
N GLY A 20 -0.37 26.30 0.69
CA GLY A 20 -1.42 26.23 1.72
C GLY A 20 -2.75 25.68 1.17
N ARG A 21 -3.18 26.11 -0.02
CA ARG A 21 -4.41 25.60 -0.65
C ARG A 21 -4.36 24.12 -1.02
N ASN A 22 -3.17 23.56 -1.22
CA ASN A 22 -2.99 22.15 -1.61
C ASN A 22 -2.55 21.26 -0.44
N GLY A 23 -2.68 21.73 0.80
CA GLY A 23 -2.40 20.94 1.99
C GLY A 23 -0.91 20.66 2.26
N TRP A 24 -0.01 21.40 1.62
CA TRP A 24 1.43 21.27 1.88
C TRP A 24 1.79 21.84 3.24
N THR A 25 2.69 21.15 3.95
CA THR A 25 3.26 21.65 5.21
C THR A 25 4.59 22.36 4.99
N ASN A 26 5.06 23.12 5.97
CA ASN A 26 6.41 23.72 5.94
C ASN A 26 7.51 22.65 5.81
N ALA A 27 7.30 21.44 6.35
CA ALA A 27 8.24 20.33 6.22
C ALA A 27 8.31 19.83 4.76
N ASP A 28 7.18 19.76 4.07
CA ASP A 28 7.12 19.36 2.65
C ASP A 28 7.83 20.38 1.76
N VAL A 29 7.57 21.68 1.99
CA VAL A 29 8.20 22.77 1.23
C VAL A 29 9.72 22.79 1.45
N LYS A 30 10.17 22.57 2.70
CA LYS A 30 11.59 22.43 3.03
C LYS A 30 12.20 21.24 2.28
N LYS A 31 11.59 20.06 2.37
CA LYS A 31 12.06 18.84 1.69
C LYS A 31 12.12 19.02 0.17
N MET A 32 11.12 19.68 -0.43
CA MET A 32 11.13 20.02 -1.85
C MET A 32 12.34 20.88 -2.24
N SER A 33 12.73 21.80 -1.37
CA SER A 33 13.84 22.73 -1.59
C SER A 33 15.23 22.11 -1.32
N GLU A 34 15.29 20.88 -0.81
CA GLU A 34 16.53 20.16 -0.53
C GLU A 34 16.91 19.21 -1.68
N GLY A 35 18.22 19.10 -1.95
CA GLY A 35 18.76 18.15 -2.93
C GLY A 35 18.31 18.39 -4.37
N ASP A 36 17.91 17.34 -5.07
CA ASP A 36 17.55 17.35 -6.50
C ASP A 36 16.03 17.29 -6.77
N LEU A 37 15.20 17.41 -5.73
CA LEU A 37 13.75 17.15 -5.86
C LEU A 37 13.06 18.15 -6.80
N LEU A 38 13.43 19.43 -6.77
CA LEU A 38 12.93 20.42 -7.75
C LEU A 38 13.33 20.09 -9.19
N ALA A 39 14.53 19.53 -9.42
CA ALA A 39 14.95 19.11 -10.75
C ALA A 39 14.09 17.94 -11.25
N ARG A 40 13.65 17.06 -10.35
CA ARG A 40 12.73 15.95 -10.66
C ARG A 40 11.29 16.38 -10.88
N LEU A 41 10.86 17.49 -10.25
CA LEU A 41 9.52 18.06 -10.45
C LEU A 41 9.43 18.91 -11.73
N LEU A 42 10.53 19.47 -12.22
CA LEU A 42 10.53 20.35 -13.39
C LEU A 42 9.94 19.71 -14.67
N PRO A 43 10.22 18.43 -15.01
CA PRO A 43 9.54 17.74 -16.10
C PRO A 43 8.02 17.65 -15.92
N VAL A 44 7.52 17.47 -14.68
CA VAL A 44 6.08 17.44 -14.39
C VAL A 44 5.45 18.80 -14.65
N ILE A 45 6.08 19.88 -14.16
CA ILE A 45 5.63 21.25 -14.40
C ILE A 45 5.62 21.59 -15.90
N ARG A 46 6.54 21.02 -16.68
CA ARG A 46 6.64 21.20 -18.13
C ARG A 46 5.73 20.28 -18.95
N GLY A 47 4.92 19.42 -18.32
CA GLY A 47 4.08 18.44 -19.01
C GLY A 47 4.87 17.34 -19.74
N GLN A 48 6.11 17.09 -19.31
CA GLN A 48 7.00 16.06 -19.86
C GLN A 48 6.99 14.77 -19.03
N ALA A 49 6.35 14.79 -17.87
CA ALA A 49 6.21 13.63 -16.98
C ALA A 49 4.90 13.72 -16.19
N ASP A 50 4.33 12.57 -15.84
CA ASP A 50 3.14 12.46 -15.00
C ASP A 50 3.48 11.95 -13.61
N VAL A 51 2.77 12.45 -12.60
CA VAL A 51 2.79 11.86 -11.26
C VAL A 51 1.92 10.62 -11.27
N LYS A 52 2.54 9.44 -11.23
CA LYS A 52 1.83 8.18 -11.01
C LYS A 52 1.77 7.88 -9.51
N LYS A 53 0.58 7.56 -9.01
CA LYS A 53 0.47 6.87 -7.72
C LYS A 53 1.20 5.52 -7.89
N PRO A 54 2.08 5.12 -6.96
CA PRO A 54 2.72 3.82 -7.06
C PRO A 54 1.63 2.74 -7.07
N GLU A 55 1.49 2.06 -8.18
CA GLU A 55 0.56 0.93 -8.32
C GLU A 55 1.07 -0.21 -7.45
N ILE A 56 0.19 -0.73 -6.61
CA ILE A 56 0.45 -1.95 -5.85
C ILE A 56 0.46 -3.07 -6.88
N PRO A 57 1.53 -3.89 -6.96
CA PRO A 57 1.55 -5.06 -7.81
C PRO A 57 0.29 -5.90 -7.60
N THR A 58 -0.33 -6.36 -8.69
CA THR A 58 -1.48 -7.27 -8.66
C THR A 58 -1.07 -8.74 -8.63
N GLU A 59 0.22 -9.01 -8.74
CA GLU A 59 0.82 -10.34 -8.73
C GLU A 59 2.20 -10.29 -8.08
N MET A 60 2.60 -11.38 -7.43
CA MET A 60 3.95 -11.61 -6.94
C MET A 60 4.38 -13.05 -7.18
N THR A 61 5.69 -13.25 -7.35
CA THR A 61 6.31 -14.58 -7.35
C THR A 61 7.20 -14.69 -6.12
N VAL A 62 7.01 -15.75 -5.33
CA VAL A 62 7.76 -16.01 -4.10
C VAL A 62 8.11 -17.49 -4.08
N GLY A 63 9.39 -17.84 -3.97
CA GLY A 63 9.88 -19.22 -3.95
C GLY A 63 9.40 -20.04 -5.15
N GLY A 64 9.25 -19.40 -6.33
CA GLY A 64 8.71 -20.01 -7.55
C GLY A 64 7.20 -20.23 -7.58
N ARG A 65 6.45 -19.84 -6.53
CA ARG A 65 4.98 -19.83 -6.52
C ARG A 65 4.47 -18.47 -6.96
N VAL A 66 3.45 -18.46 -7.82
CA VAL A 66 2.81 -17.24 -8.29
C VAL A 66 1.52 -17.00 -7.51
N TYR A 67 1.38 -15.78 -6.99
CA TYR A 67 0.24 -15.33 -6.22
C TYR A 67 -0.36 -14.08 -6.85
N GLU A 68 -1.67 -14.10 -7.11
CA GLU A 68 -2.42 -12.88 -7.38
C GLU A 68 -2.78 -12.18 -6.07
N ILE A 69 -2.75 -10.85 -6.10
CA ILE A 69 -3.04 -9.96 -4.98
C ILE A 69 -4.38 -9.29 -5.28
N LEU A 70 -5.41 -9.66 -4.52
CA LEU A 70 -6.79 -9.33 -4.81
C LEU A 70 -7.40 -8.42 -3.74
N SER A 71 -8.23 -7.48 -4.20
CA SER A 71 -9.19 -6.78 -3.34
C SER A 71 -10.41 -7.66 -3.12
N PHE A 72 -10.95 -7.66 -1.90
CA PHE A 72 -12.29 -8.18 -1.62
C PHE A 72 -13.35 -7.06 -1.60
N LEU A 73 -12.95 -5.80 -1.59
CA LEU A 73 -13.84 -4.65 -1.63
C LEU A 73 -14.37 -4.40 -3.03
N ARG A 74 -15.64 -4.02 -3.07
CA ARG A 74 -16.42 -3.54 -4.21
C ARG A 74 -16.73 -2.06 -4.01
N GLU A 75 -17.16 -1.37 -5.06
CA GLU A 75 -17.40 0.08 -5.01
C GLU A 75 -18.47 0.45 -3.98
N GLU A 76 -19.48 -0.39 -3.78
CA GLU A 76 -20.58 -0.17 -2.85
C GLU A 76 -20.22 -0.29 -1.36
N ASP A 77 -19.04 -0.83 -1.03
CA ASP A 77 -18.65 -1.11 0.36
C ASP A 77 -18.20 0.15 1.12
N ASN A 78 -18.09 1.31 0.46
CA ASN A 78 -17.63 2.57 1.07
C ASN A 78 -16.27 2.45 1.78
N GLY A 79 -15.42 1.52 1.35
CA GLY A 79 -14.03 1.38 1.78
C GLY A 79 -13.75 0.31 2.83
N PHE A 80 -14.75 -0.37 3.39
CA PHE A 80 -14.53 -1.49 4.32
C PHE A 80 -15.69 -2.50 4.34
N VAL A 81 -15.42 -3.73 4.77
CA VAL A 81 -16.46 -4.73 5.10
C VAL A 81 -16.10 -5.50 6.36
N ARG A 82 -17.10 -6.14 6.97
CA ARG A 82 -16.87 -7.06 8.09
C ARG A 82 -16.15 -8.33 7.62
N GLY A 83 -15.39 -8.96 8.52
CA GLY A 83 -14.56 -10.10 8.15
C GLY A 83 -15.32 -11.34 7.69
N ASP A 84 -16.58 -11.54 8.09
CA ASP A 84 -17.44 -12.61 7.56
C ASP A 84 -17.75 -12.40 6.07
N VAL A 85 -18.00 -11.16 5.66
CA VAL A 85 -18.16 -10.77 4.25
C VAL A 85 -16.85 -10.99 3.48
N MET A 86 -15.71 -10.56 4.04
CA MET A 86 -14.38 -10.78 3.46
C MET A 86 -14.10 -12.28 3.26
N VAL A 87 -14.40 -13.13 4.25
CA VAL A 87 -14.22 -14.59 4.15
C VAL A 87 -15.15 -15.20 3.10
N SER A 88 -16.40 -14.75 3.00
CA SER A 88 -17.33 -15.22 1.96
C SER A 88 -16.77 -14.91 0.56
N ARG A 89 -16.34 -13.67 0.35
CA ARG A 89 -15.77 -13.23 -0.93
C ARG A 89 -14.44 -13.90 -1.24
N ALA A 90 -13.62 -14.18 -0.23
CA ALA A 90 -12.40 -14.96 -0.41
C ALA A 90 -12.68 -16.34 -1.02
N LYS A 91 -13.75 -17.01 -0.57
CA LYS A 91 -14.17 -18.30 -1.13
C LYS A 91 -14.70 -18.16 -2.55
N GLU A 92 -15.49 -17.13 -2.83
CA GLU A 92 -15.98 -16.82 -4.18
C GLU A 92 -14.82 -16.59 -5.17
N LEU A 93 -13.75 -15.94 -4.71
CA LEU A 93 -12.57 -15.63 -5.51
C LEU A 93 -11.56 -16.78 -5.61
N GLY A 94 -11.70 -17.84 -4.81
CA GLY A 94 -10.67 -18.88 -4.62
C GLY A 94 -9.41 -18.37 -3.93
N ALA A 95 -9.52 -17.32 -3.12
CA ALA A 95 -8.45 -16.58 -2.47
C ALA A 95 -8.45 -16.81 -0.94
N ASN A 96 -8.76 -18.02 -0.51
CA ASN A 96 -8.90 -18.44 0.88
C ASN A 96 -7.68 -19.24 1.37
N LEU A 97 -6.46 -18.72 1.15
CA LEU A 97 -5.25 -19.41 1.58
C LEU A 97 -5.20 -19.60 3.10
N GLY A 98 -4.52 -20.67 3.51
CA GLY A 98 -4.43 -21.12 4.90
C GLY A 98 -3.00 -21.20 5.43
N LYS A 99 -2.77 -22.12 6.36
CA LYS A 99 -1.51 -22.28 7.09
C LYS A 99 -0.30 -22.48 6.17
N GLU A 100 -0.41 -23.36 5.17
CA GLU A 100 0.70 -23.73 4.29
C GLU A 100 1.30 -22.51 3.59
N ASP A 101 0.47 -21.71 2.91
CA ASP A 101 0.95 -20.54 2.16
C ASP A 101 1.43 -19.43 3.09
N CYS A 102 0.82 -19.25 4.26
CA CYS A 102 1.29 -18.28 5.25
C CYS A 102 2.73 -18.60 5.70
N GLU A 103 3.00 -19.86 6.04
CA GLU A 103 4.33 -20.32 6.46
C GLU A 103 5.34 -20.30 5.29
N PHE A 104 4.89 -20.64 4.09
CA PHE A 104 5.72 -20.60 2.88
C PHE A 104 6.19 -19.17 2.57
N LEU A 105 5.28 -18.19 2.61
CA LEU A 105 5.58 -16.78 2.36
C LEU A 105 6.53 -16.21 3.41
N LEU A 106 6.37 -16.58 4.70
CA LEU A 106 7.30 -16.18 5.76
C LEU A 106 8.71 -16.74 5.56
N THR A 107 8.82 -17.96 5.04
CA THR A 107 10.11 -18.64 4.77
C THR A 107 10.86 -17.99 3.60
N HIS A 108 10.13 -17.42 2.63
CA HIS A 108 10.68 -16.76 1.44
C HIS A 108 10.42 -15.25 1.44
N GLN A 109 10.27 -14.65 2.61
CA GLN A 109 9.76 -13.28 2.74
C GLN A 109 10.65 -12.22 2.08
N ASP A 110 11.94 -12.52 1.90
CA ASP A 110 12.90 -11.65 1.21
C ASP A 110 12.56 -11.47 -0.28
N GLU A 111 11.84 -12.42 -0.87
CA GLU A 111 11.37 -12.38 -2.26
C GLU A 111 10.05 -11.59 -2.41
N ILE A 112 9.34 -11.30 -1.31
CA ILE A 112 8.12 -10.49 -1.38
C ILE A 112 8.48 -9.07 -1.85
N PRO A 113 7.83 -8.54 -2.92
CA PRO A 113 8.21 -7.27 -3.52
C PRO A 113 8.29 -6.12 -2.51
N PRO A 114 9.41 -5.35 -2.49
CA PRO A 114 9.55 -4.20 -1.62
C PRO A 114 8.46 -3.13 -1.81
N ALA A 115 7.85 -3.08 -3.00
CA ALA A 115 6.74 -2.18 -3.30
C ALA A 115 5.49 -2.40 -2.43
N LEU A 116 5.35 -3.57 -1.79
CA LEU A 116 4.22 -3.97 -0.95
C LEU A 116 4.46 -3.67 0.55
N ARG A 117 5.71 -3.48 0.95
CA ARG A 117 6.11 -3.27 2.35
C ARG A 117 5.48 -1.99 2.92
N GLY A 118 4.75 -2.13 4.02
CA GLY A 118 4.01 -1.05 4.68
C GLY A 118 2.83 -0.49 3.87
N LYS A 119 2.43 -1.13 2.77
CA LYS A 119 1.30 -0.70 1.92
C LYS A 119 0.16 -1.69 1.86
N VAL A 120 0.40 -2.96 2.19
CA VAL A 120 -0.62 -4.00 2.21
C VAL A 120 -0.45 -4.89 3.43
N VAL A 121 -1.57 -5.49 3.82
CA VAL A 121 -1.65 -6.61 4.75
C VAL A 121 -2.18 -7.81 3.97
N PHE A 122 -1.53 -8.98 4.08
CA PHE A 122 -2.05 -10.20 3.46
C PHE A 122 -2.87 -10.98 4.47
N VAL A 123 -4.16 -11.15 4.20
CA VAL A 123 -5.06 -11.90 5.08
C VAL A 123 -5.13 -13.35 4.62
N PHE A 124 -5.21 -14.30 5.56
CA PHE A 124 -5.29 -15.74 5.31
C PHE A 124 -6.64 -16.28 5.81
N PRO A 125 -7.71 -16.21 4.99
CA PRO A 125 -9.09 -16.44 5.42
C PRO A 125 -9.38 -17.82 5.99
N ASP A 126 -8.54 -18.83 5.73
CA ASP A 126 -8.69 -20.19 6.26
C ASP A 126 -7.71 -20.50 7.42
N LEU A 127 -6.89 -19.54 7.83
CA LEU A 127 -5.98 -19.69 8.97
C LEU A 127 -6.56 -19.01 10.22
N ARG A 128 -7.15 -19.82 11.11
CA ARG A 128 -7.64 -19.38 12.44
C ARG A 128 -6.58 -19.53 13.52
N ARG A 129 -6.69 -18.71 14.57
CA ARG A 129 -5.80 -18.79 15.72
C ARG A 129 -6.01 -20.12 16.46
N PRO A 130 -4.94 -20.86 16.82
CA PRO A 130 -5.10 -22.07 17.63
C PRO A 130 -5.82 -21.76 18.95
N GLY A 131 -6.93 -22.44 19.21
CA GLY A 131 -7.75 -22.24 20.40
C GLY A 131 -8.72 -21.05 20.33
N ASP A 132 -8.70 -20.26 19.26
CA ASP A 132 -9.54 -19.08 19.10
C ASP A 132 -9.99 -18.92 17.64
N ARG A 133 -11.26 -19.20 17.38
CA ARG A 133 -11.84 -19.16 16.03
C ARG A 133 -12.29 -17.75 15.63
N GLU A 134 -12.22 -16.78 16.54
CA GLU A 134 -12.62 -15.41 16.27
C GLU A 134 -11.50 -14.61 15.63
N HIS A 135 -10.25 -15.10 15.65
CA HIS A 135 -9.14 -14.46 14.94
C HIS A 135 -8.76 -15.16 13.65
N VAL A 136 -8.42 -14.35 12.66
CA VAL A 136 -7.80 -14.76 11.40
C VAL A 136 -6.36 -14.26 11.34
N ALA A 137 -5.48 -15.05 10.71
CA ALA A 137 -4.10 -14.65 10.51
C ALA A 137 -3.96 -13.60 9.41
N TYR A 138 -2.97 -12.73 9.60
CA TYR A 138 -2.51 -11.84 8.56
C TYR A 138 -0.98 -11.68 8.60
N LEU A 139 -0.39 -11.31 7.47
CA LEU A 139 1.00 -10.89 7.36
C LEU A 139 1.07 -9.38 7.18
N HIS A 140 1.91 -8.74 8.00
CA HIS A 140 2.17 -7.31 7.96
C HIS A 140 3.67 -7.06 7.97
N TRP A 141 4.11 -6.04 7.24
CA TRP A 141 5.50 -5.60 7.25
C TRP A 141 5.74 -4.63 8.40
N ASP A 142 6.57 -5.01 9.35
CA ASP A 142 7.01 -4.18 10.47
C ASP A 142 8.49 -4.42 10.73
N ASP A 143 9.18 -3.49 11.38
CA ASP A 143 10.57 -3.63 11.86
C ASP A 143 11.53 -4.39 10.91
N GLY A 144 11.46 -4.10 9.60
CA GLY A 144 12.34 -4.69 8.59
C GLY A 144 11.98 -6.12 8.14
N GLY A 145 10.82 -6.67 8.51
CA GLY A 145 10.39 -8.03 8.13
C GLY A 145 8.88 -8.19 8.00
N TRP A 146 8.45 -9.32 7.41
CA TRP A 146 7.05 -9.74 7.41
C TRP A 146 6.77 -10.63 8.63
N TYR A 147 5.74 -10.29 9.39
CA TYR A 147 5.35 -11.02 10.59
C TYR A 147 3.90 -11.49 10.52
N ARG A 148 3.65 -12.68 11.08
CA ARG A 148 2.29 -13.19 11.29
C ARG A 148 1.69 -12.66 12.57
N HIS A 149 0.52 -12.08 12.43
CA HIS A 149 -0.31 -11.60 13.52
C HIS A 149 -1.71 -12.21 13.45
N TRP A 150 -2.55 -11.86 14.42
CA TRP A 150 -3.92 -12.33 14.56
C TRP A 150 -4.83 -11.12 14.75
N TYR A 151 -5.93 -11.05 14.00
CA TYR A 151 -6.92 -9.97 14.11
C TYR A 151 -8.33 -10.52 14.18
N TRP A 152 -9.23 -9.78 14.82
CA TRP A 152 -10.60 -10.20 15.03
C TRP A 152 -11.35 -10.24 13.70
N LEU A 153 -12.03 -11.35 13.44
CA LEU A 153 -12.82 -11.52 12.23
C LEU A 153 -14.07 -10.64 12.25
N SER A 154 -14.57 -10.27 13.43
CA SER A 154 -15.76 -9.42 13.58
C SER A 154 -15.51 -7.94 13.28
N ASP A 155 -14.25 -7.53 13.19
CA ASP A 155 -13.83 -6.15 12.92
C ASP A 155 -13.96 -5.80 11.43
N ASP A 156 -13.75 -4.52 11.13
CA ASP A 156 -13.77 -3.97 9.78
C ASP A 156 -12.41 -4.18 9.10
N TRP A 157 -12.48 -4.61 7.84
CA TRP A 157 -11.35 -4.86 6.95
C TRP A 157 -11.45 -3.94 5.74
N ASP A 158 -10.34 -3.32 5.35
CA ASP A 158 -10.36 -2.15 4.48
C ASP A 158 -9.48 -2.28 3.22
N GLY A 159 -9.27 -1.15 2.54
CA GLY A 159 -8.50 -1.06 1.31
C GLY A 159 -7.00 -1.33 1.45
N TYR A 160 -6.45 -1.61 2.64
CA TYR A 160 -5.07 -2.09 2.83
C TYR A 160 -4.98 -3.62 2.87
N ASP A 161 -6.08 -4.28 3.22
CA ASP A 161 -6.15 -5.73 3.33
C ASP A 161 -6.27 -6.38 1.96
N ARG A 162 -5.46 -7.41 1.72
CA ARG A 162 -5.39 -8.13 0.46
C ARG A 162 -5.54 -9.61 0.67
N LEU A 163 -6.28 -10.22 -0.23
CA LEU A 163 -6.35 -11.67 -0.36
C LEU A 163 -5.29 -12.13 -1.37
N LEU A 164 -4.81 -13.35 -1.16
CA LEU A 164 -3.92 -14.00 -2.08
C LEU A 164 -4.62 -15.18 -2.72
N ARG A 165 -4.42 -15.35 -4.03
CA ARG A 165 -4.84 -16.55 -4.77
C ARG A 165 -3.63 -17.15 -5.45
N ARG A 166 -3.42 -18.45 -5.25
CA ARG A 166 -2.37 -19.20 -5.94
C ARG A 166 -2.80 -19.51 -7.37
N LYS A 167 -1.90 -19.31 -8.33
CA LYS A 167 -2.07 -19.74 -9.74
C LYS A 167 -1.63 -21.18 -9.95
#